data_AF-Q8MZY7-F1
#
_entry.id   AF-Q8MZY7-F1
#
_cell.length_a   1.000
_cell.length_b   1.000
_cell.length_c   1.000
_cell.angle_alpha   90.00
_cell.angle_beta   90.00
_cell.angle_gamma   90.00
#
_symmetry.space_group_name_H-M   'P 1'
#
loop_
_entity.id
_entity.type
_entity.pdbx_description
1 polymer ?
#
loop_
_entity_poly.entity_id
_entity_poly.type
_entity_poly.pdbx_seq_one_letter_code
_entity_poly.pdbx_strand_id
1 'polypeptide(L)'
;AHRLWSHKSYKAKWPLKVILIIFNTVAFQDAAMDWARDHRMHHKYSETDADPHNATRGFFFSHIGWLLVRKHPDLKEKGKGLDMSDLLADPILRFQKKYYLVLMPLACFVMPTMIPVYLWGETWTNAFFVAAMFRYAFILNVTWLVNSAAHKWGDKPYDKSIKPSENMSVAMFALGEGYHNFH
;
A
#
# COMPACT_ATOMS: atom_id res chain seq x y z
N ALA A 1 0.88 3.83 -6.05
CA ALA A 1 0.55 4.60 -4.83
C ALA A 1 1.79 5.27 -4.25
N HIS A 2 2.82 4.48 -3.96
CA HIS A 2 4.07 4.90 -3.32
C HIS A 2 4.91 5.95 -4.07
N ARG A 3 5.87 5.53 -4.91
CA ARG A 3 6.85 6.42 -5.58
C ARG A 3 6.25 7.61 -6.34
N LEU A 4 5.18 7.38 -7.11
CA LEU A 4 4.55 8.42 -7.95
C LEU A 4 3.71 9.42 -7.15
N TRP A 5 2.74 8.94 -6.37
CA TRP A 5 1.73 9.81 -5.76
C TRP A 5 2.07 10.19 -4.32
N SER A 6 2.72 9.32 -3.56
CA SER A 6 3.12 9.64 -2.18
C SER A 6 4.35 10.53 -2.17
N HIS A 7 5.36 10.17 -3.00
CA HIS A 7 6.69 10.78 -2.98
C HIS A 7 7.03 11.69 -4.15
N LYS A 8 6.26 11.66 -5.24
CA LYS A 8 6.52 12.47 -6.45
C LYS A 8 7.93 12.28 -7.02
N SER A 9 8.53 11.09 -6.87
CA SER A 9 9.92 10.84 -7.27
C SER A 9 10.13 10.83 -8.79
N TYR A 10 9.04 10.78 -9.56
CA TYR A 10 9.04 10.93 -11.01
C TYR A 10 7.71 11.50 -11.51
N LYS A 11 7.68 11.94 -12.77
CA LYS A 11 6.46 12.40 -13.46
C LYS A 11 6.01 11.35 -14.47
N ALA A 12 4.72 11.02 -14.45
CA ALA A 12 4.08 10.11 -15.41
C ALA A 12 3.10 10.87 -16.31
N LYS A 13 3.12 10.59 -17.62
CA LYS A 13 2.05 11.03 -18.54
C LYS A 13 0.76 10.27 -18.22
N TRP A 14 -0.38 10.84 -18.63
CA TRP A 14 -1.70 10.31 -18.32
C TRP A 14 -1.90 8.82 -18.67
N PRO A 15 -1.35 8.24 -19.77
CA PRO A 15 -1.57 6.82 -20.06
C PRO A 15 -0.98 5.91 -18.98
N LEU A 16 0.24 6.19 -18.53
CA LEU A 16 0.88 5.44 -17.45
C LEU A 16 0.12 5.63 -16.13
N LYS A 17 -0.36 6.84 -15.83
CA LYS A 17 -1.19 7.09 -14.64
C LYS A 17 -2.46 6.23 -14.62
N VAL A 18 -3.12 6.07 -15.77
CA VAL A 18 -4.31 5.21 -15.91
C VAL A 18 -3.95 3.74 -15.66
N ILE A 19 -2.86 3.25 -16.25
CA ILE A 19 -2.41 1.86 -16.01
C ILE A 19 -2.13 1.63 -14.52
N LEU A 20 -1.40 2.55 -13.89
CA LEU A 20 -1.04 2.44 -12.48
C LEU A 20 -2.24 2.54 -11.54
N ILE A 21 -3.27 3.31 -11.89
CA ILE A 21 -4.48 3.41 -11.06
C ILE A 21 -5.34 2.15 -11.17
N ILE A 22 -5.36 1.50 -12.34
CA ILE A 22 -6.00 0.19 -12.52
C ILE A 22 -5.27 -0.84 -11.65
N PHE A 23 -3.95 -0.91 -11.71
CA PHE A 23 -3.16 -1.84 -10.88
C PHE A 23 -3.33 -1.58 -9.39
N ASN A 24 -3.37 -0.31 -8.96
CA ASN A 24 -3.67 0.00 -7.55
C ASN A 24 -5.08 -0.46 -7.13
N THR A 25 -6.06 -0.37 -8.03
CA THR A 25 -7.43 -0.82 -7.75
C THR A 25 -7.51 -2.35 -7.64
N VAL A 26 -6.73 -3.10 -8.44
CA VAL A 26 -6.58 -4.57 -8.33
C VAL A 26 -5.88 -4.99 -7.02
N ALA A 27 -4.97 -4.15 -6.52
CA ALA A 27 -4.21 -4.43 -5.29
C ALA A 27 -5.04 -4.31 -4.00
N PHE A 28 -6.13 -3.53 -4.04
CA PHE A 28 -7.06 -3.31 -2.91
C PHE A 28 -6.36 -3.01 -1.57
N GLN A 29 -5.66 -1.87 -1.54
CA GLN A 29 -5.05 -1.29 -0.34
C GLN A 29 -5.56 0.14 -0.14
N ASP A 30 -6.88 0.32 -0.12
CA ASP A 30 -7.55 1.62 -0.25
C ASP A 30 -7.30 2.35 -1.58
N ALA A 31 -8.03 3.46 -1.78
CA ALA A 31 -7.84 4.34 -2.92
C ALA A 31 -6.43 4.96 -2.83
N ALA A 32 -5.77 5.17 -3.98
CA ALA A 32 -4.40 5.66 -4.02
C ALA A 32 -4.21 7.00 -3.28
N MET A 33 -5.26 7.84 -3.23
CA MET A 33 -5.25 9.10 -2.49
C MET A 33 -5.21 8.90 -0.97
N ASP A 34 -5.96 7.95 -0.42
CA ASP A 34 -5.94 7.65 1.02
C ASP A 34 -4.65 6.94 1.41
N TRP A 35 -4.20 5.99 0.58
CA TRP A 35 -2.92 5.31 0.77
C TRP A 35 -1.78 6.33 0.80
N ALA A 36 -1.75 7.27 -0.15
CA ALA A 36 -0.71 8.30 -0.18
C ALA A 36 -0.78 9.26 1.02
N ARG A 37 -1.98 9.58 1.52
CA ARG A 37 -2.12 10.36 2.77
C ARG A 37 -1.48 9.62 3.94
N ASP A 38 -1.86 8.37 4.14
CA ASP A 38 -1.37 7.56 5.26
C ASP A 38 0.14 7.31 5.13
N HIS A 39 0.65 7.14 3.91
CA HIS A 39 2.09 7.02 3.65
C HIS A 39 2.88 8.31 3.94
N ARG A 40 2.32 9.48 3.59
CA ARG A 40 2.92 10.78 3.97
C ARG A 40 2.93 10.97 5.48
N MET A 41 1.87 10.52 6.18
CA MET A 41 1.84 10.51 7.65
C MET A 41 2.94 9.62 8.23
N HIS A 42 3.08 8.41 7.68
CA HIS A 42 4.09 7.45 8.09
C HIS A 42 5.50 8.04 8.01
N HIS A 43 5.91 8.62 6.87
CA HIS A 43 7.25 9.23 6.78
C HIS A 43 7.42 10.45 7.68
N LYS A 44 6.41 11.32 7.77
CA LYS A 44 6.53 12.58 8.52
C LYS A 44 6.59 12.35 10.03
N TYR A 45 5.92 11.31 10.52
CA TYR A 45 5.74 11.04 11.94
C TYR A 45 6.12 9.61 12.33
N SER A 46 7.06 9.02 11.58
CA SER A 46 7.51 7.64 11.74
C SER A 46 7.82 7.33 13.22
N GLU A 47 7.40 6.15 13.67
CA GLU A 47 7.58 5.70 15.05
C GLU A 47 6.86 6.53 16.15
N THR A 48 5.91 7.39 15.79
CA THR A 48 5.06 8.11 16.75
C THR A 48 3.61 7.66 16.68
N ASP A 49 2.75 8.15 17.58
CA ASP A 49 1.32 7.84 17.53
C ASP A 49 0.58 8.45 16.32
N ALA A 50 1.23 9.33 15.55
CA ALA A 50 0.69 9.82 14.29
C ALA A 50 1.07 8.94 13.08
N ASP A 51 1.95 7.95 13.25
CA ASP A 51 2.25 6.93 12.24
C ASP A 51 1.11 5.89 12.21
N PRO A 52 0.42 5.69 11.06
CA PRO A 52 -0.66 4.71 10.95
C PRO A 52 -0.27 3.30 11.38
N HIS A 53 0.98 2.90 11.14
CA HIS A 53 1.48 1.54 11.42
C HIS A 53 2.74 1.60 12.29
N ASN A 54 2.72 2.49 13.30
CA ASN A 54 3.79 2.70 14.27
C ASN A 54 4.49 1.41 14.73
N ALA A 55 5.72 1.19 14.23
CA ALA A 55 6.51 0.00 14.51
C ALA A 55 6.98 -0.11 15.97
N THR A 56 6.89 0.94 16.78
CA THR A 56 7.15 0.85 18.24
C THR A 56 6.10 0.03 18.99
N ARG A 57 4.89 -0.13 18.42
CA ARG A 57 3.81 -0.95 18.99
C ARG A 57 3.96 -2.45 18.70
N GLY A 58 5.07 -2.85 18.08
CA GLY A 58 5.43 -4.24 17.84
C GLY A 58 5.01 -4.77 16.46
N PHE A 59 5.59 -5.91 16.10
CA PHE A 59 5.48 -6.49 14.76
C PHE A 59 4.04 -6.75 14.33
N PHE A 60 3.21 -7.33 15.21
CA PHE A 60 1.82 -7.63 14.87
C PHE A 60 1.02 -6.35 14.56
N PHE A 61 1.24 -5.28 15.33
CA PHE A 61 0.56 -4.01 15.11
C PHE A 61 0.93 -3.40 13.76
N SER A 62 2.24 -3.26 13.46
CA SER A 62 2.68 -2.65 12.20
C SER A 62 2.43 -3.53 10.97
N HIS A 63 2.29 -4.85 11.15
CA HIS A 63 1.95 -5.77 10.06
C HIS A 63 0.46 -5.70 9.69
N ILE A 64 -0.44 -5.96 10.65
CA ILE A 64 -1.89 -6.03 10.37
C ILE A 64 -2.74 -5.40 11.47
N GLY A 65 -2.27 -5.39 12.72
CA GLY A 65 -3.07 -4.97 13.87
C GLY A 65 -3.59 -3.54 13.77
N TRP A 66 -2.87 -2.64 13.09
CA TRP A 66 -3.30 -1.26 12.84
C TRP A 66 -4.59 -1.16 12.00
N LEU A 67 -4.88 -2.14 11.15
CA LEU A 67 -6.13 -2.22 10.37
C LEU A 67 -7.31 -2.74 11.19
N LEU A 68 -7.04 -3.39 12.33
CA LEU A 68 -8.04 -4.07 13.16
C LEU A 68 -8.51 -3.21 14.34
N VAL A 69 -7.98 -2.00 14.49
CA VAL A 69 -8.30 -1.10 15.59
C VAL A 69 -8.60 0.30 15.09
N ARG A 70 -9.20 1.12 15.94
CA ARG A 70 -9.36 2.55 15.64
C ARG A 70 -7.98 3.23 15.61
N LYS A 71 -7.77 4.09 14.61
CA LYS A 71 -6.57 4.92 14.48
C LYS A 71 -6.42 5.84 15.70
N HIS A 72 -5.18 6.10 16.11
CA HIS A 72 -4.88 7.02 17.21
C HIS A 72 -5.35 8.45 16.86
N PRO A 73 -5.85 9.25 17.83
CA PRO A 73 -6.31 10.63 17.59
C PRO A 73 -5.28 11.53 16.89
N ASP A 74 -4.00 11.42 17.26
CA ASP A 74 -2.88 12.17 16.66
C ASP A 74 -2.82 12.05 15.14
N LEU A 75 -3.16 10.89 14.57
CA LEU A 75 -3.14 10.68 13.12
C LEU A 75 -4.16 11.60 12.44
N LYS A 76 -5.34 11.77 13.03
CA LYS A 76 -6.37 12.69 12.53
C LYS A 76 -5.98 14.15 12.74
N GLU A 77 -5.41 14.46 13.90
CA GLU A 77 -5.02 15.83 14.24
C GLU A 77 -3.87 16.33 13.36
N LYS A 78 -2.75 15.61 13.36
CA LYS A 78 -1.55 15.96 12.59
C LYS A 78 -1.74 15.78 11.09
N GLY A 79 -2.66 14.90 10.68
CA GLY A 79 -3.05 14.71 9.28
C GLY A 79 -3.70 15.93 8.63
N LYS A 80 -4.32 16.83 9.40
CA LYS A 80 -4.86 18.11 8.88
C LYS A 80 -3.76 19.02 8.32
N GLY A 81 -2.53 18.87 8.82
CA GLY A 81 -1.37 19.64 8.36
C GLY A 81 -0.63 19.03 7.17
N LEU A 82 -1.14 17.95 6.57
CA LEU A 82 -0.59 17.42 5.33
C LEU A 82 -1.16 18.13 4.12
N ASP A 83 -0.27 18.62 3.25
CA ASP A 83 -0.67 19.07 1.93
C ASP A 83 -1.06 17.86 1.06
N MET A 84 -2.28 17.92 0.52
CA MET A 84 -2.87 16.93 -0.38
C MET A 84 -3.34 17.56 -1.69
N SER A 85 -3.05 18.84 -1.90
CA SER A 85 -3.52 19.63 -3.05
C SER A 85 -3.15 18.99 -4.39
N ASP A 86 -1.95 18.42 -4.48
CA ASP A 86 -1.47 17.73 -5.68
C ASP A 86 -2.30 16.47 -6.03
N LEU A 87 -2.73 15.73 -5.02
CA LEU A 87 -3.52 14.51 -5.21
C LEU A 87 -4.97 14.87 -5.57
N LEU A 88 -5.50 15.93 -4.93
CA LEU A 88 -6.82 16.47 -5.23
C LEU A 88 -6.90 17.09 -6.63
N ALA A 89 -5.79 17.65 -7.13
CA ALA A 89 -5.72 18.22 -8.47
C ALA A 89 -5.72 17.14 -9.57
N ASP A 90 -5.28 15.91 -9.28
CA ASP A 90 -5.21 14.83 -10.28
C ASP A 90 -6.61 14.24 -10.58
N PRO A 91 -7.16 14.43 -11.79
CA PRO A 91 -8.49 13.94 -12.13
C PRO A 91 -8.59 12.41 -12.14
N ILE A 92 -7.48 11.69 -12.39
CA ILE A 92 -7.46 10.22 -12.40
C ILE A 92 -7.62 9.69 -10.97
N LEU A 93 -6.94 10.32 -10.01
CA LEU A 93 -7.08 9.97 -8.59
C LEU A 93 -8.49 10.28 -8.07
N ARG A 94 -9.05 11.45 -8.43
CA ARG A 94 -10.42 11.80 -8.06
C ARG A 94 -11.44 10.84 -8.64
N PHE A 95 -11.27 10.41 -9.89
CA PHE A 95 -12.13 9.40 -10.51
C PHE A 95 -12.07 8.08 -9.73
N GLN A 96 -10.86 7.57 -9.47
CA GLN A 96 -10.69 6.33 -8.70
C GLN A 96 -11.34 6.45 -7.33
N LYS A 97 -11.06 7.53 -6.58
CA LYS A 97 -11.60 7.75 -5.24
C LYS A 97 -13.14 7.81 -5.24
N LYS A 98 -13.76 8.47 -6.23
CA LYS A 98 -15.21 8.58 -6.35
C LYS A 98 -15.88 7.22 -6.57
N TYR A 99 -15.30 6.36 -7.40
CA TYR A 99 -15.89 5.08 -7.79
C TYR A 99 -15.22 3.87 -7.11
N TYR A 100 -14.34 4.09 -6.13
CA TYR A 100 -13.47 3.06 -5.57
C TYR A 100 -14.24 1.84 -5.07
N LEU A 101 -15.35 2.06 -4.35
CA LEU A 101 -16.16 0.98 -3.76
C LEU A 101 -16.86 0.11 -4.82
N VAL A 102 -17.01 0.60 -6.05
CA VAL A 102 -17.54 -0.17 -7.18
C VAL A 102 -16.40 -0.82 -7.98
N LEU A 103 -15.34 -0.06 -8.28
CA LEU A 103 -14.23 -0.54 -9.09
C LEU A 103 -13.39 -1.62 -8.39
N MET A 104 -13.18 -1.48 -7.07
CA MET A 104 -12.35 -2.39 -6.27
C MET A 104 -12.87 -3.83 -6.30
N PRO A 105 -14.13 -4.14 -5.94
CA PRO A 105 -14.57 -5.54 -5.91
C PRO A 105 -14.56 -6.17 -7.31
N LEU A 106 -14.87 -5.37 -8.34
CA LEU A 106 -14.79 -5.80 -9.72
C LEU A 106 -13.35 -6.15 -10.12
N ALA A 107 -12.38 -5.30 -9.76
CA ALA A 107 -10.99 -5.47 -10.17
C ALA A 107 -10.20 -6.46 -9.33
N CYS A 108 -10.44 -6.53 -8.02
CA CYS A 108 -9.68 -7.37 -7.10
C CYS A 108 -10.23 -8.80 -7.02
N PHE A 109 -11.54 -9.00 -7.21
CA PHE A 109 -12.19 -10.30 -6.99
C PHE A 109 -12.93 -10.83 -8.23
N VAL A 110 -13.82 -10.04 -8.84
CA VAL A 110 -14.63 -10.53 -9.97
C VAL A 110 -13.78 -10.83 -11.20
N MET A 111 -12.99 -9.85 -11.69
CA MET A 111 -12.15 -10.06 -12.87
C MET A 111 -11.12 -11.19 -12.66
N PRO A 112 -10.37 -11.25 -11.54
CA PRO A 112 -9.40 -12.33 -11.32
C PRO A 112 -10.05 -13.72 -11.17
N THR A 113 -11.31 -13.80 -10.76
CA THR A 113 -12.07 -15.06 -10.76
C THR A 113 -12.58 -15.40 -12.15
N MET A 114 -13.03 -14.41 -12.92
CA MET A 114 -13.74 -14.67 -14.17
C MET A 114 -12.83 -14.95 -15.36
N ILE A 115 -11.69 -14.28 -15.41
CA ILE A 115 -10.71 -14.45 -16.47
C ILE A 115 -10.25 -15.92 -16.57
N PRO A 116 -9.83 -16.59 -15.48
CA PRO A 116 -9.43 -18.00 -15.57
C PRO A 116 -10.53 -18.96 -16.02
N VAL A 117 -11.74 -18.75 -15.52
CA VAL A 117 -12.90 -19.59 -15.84
C VAL A 117 -13.22 -19.53 -17.33
N TYR A 118 -13.28 -18.32 -17.90
CA TYR A 118 -13.70 -18.15 -19.29
C TYR A 118 -12.58 -18.28 -20.33
N LEU A 119 -11.34 -17.95 -19.99
CA LEU A 119 -10.24 -17.94 -20.97
C LEU A 119 -9.51 -19.28 -21.08
N TRP A 120 -9.44 -20.07 -20.01
CA TRP A 120 -8.73 -21.35 -20.03
C TRP A 120 -9.44 -22.48 -19.27
N GLY A 121 -10.73 -22.31 -18.95
CA GLY A 121 -11.56 -23.38 -18.41
C GLY A 121 -11.24 -23.79 -16.97
N GLU A 122 -10.68 -22.88 -16.16
CA GLU A 122 -10.43 -23.16 -14.74
C GLU A 122 -11.75 -23.35 -13.96
N THR A 123 -11.70 -24.15 -12.91
CA THR A 123 -12.84 -24.33 -12.01
C THR A 123 -13.12 -23.03 -11.23
N TRP A 124 -14.40 -22.76 -10.98
CA TRP A 124 -14.82 -21.59 -10.19
C TRP A 124 -14.16 -21.54 -8.81
N THR A 125 -14.03 -22.69 -8.15
CA THR A 125 -13.41 -22.82 -6.83
C THR A 125 -11.94 -22.41 -6.86
N ASN A 126 -11.15 -22.95 -7.80
CA ASN A 126 -9.73 -22.61 -7.91
C ASN A 126 -9.55 -21.14 -8.31
N ALA A 127 -10.33 -20.65 -9.28
CA ALA A 127 -10.25 -19.27 -9.72
C ALA A 127 -10.53 -18.28 -8.57
N PHE A 128 -11.56 -18.55 -7.76
CA PHE A 128 -11.89 -17.69 -6.62
C PHE A 128 -10.86 -17.81 -5.48
N PHE A 129 -10.57 -19.02 -5.01
CA PHE A 129 -9.71 -19.19 -3.83
C PHE A 129 -8.22 -18.93 -4.12
N VAL A 130 -7.74 -19.24 -5.33
CA VAL A 130 -6.33 -19.06 -5.69
C VAL A 130 -6.09 -17.74 -6.41
N ALA A 131 -6.73 -17.51 -7.55
CA ALA A 131 -6.44 -16.34 -8.39
C ALA A 131 -6.98 -15.02 -7.82
N ALA A 132 -8.04 -15.06 -7.01
CA ALA A 132 -8.55 -13.88 -6.29
C ALA A 132 -8.06 -13.84 -4.83
N MET A 133 -8.49 -14.79 -3.98
CA MET A 133 -8.31 -14.69 -2.52
C MET A 133 -6.86 -14.89 -2.08
N PHE A 134 -6.20 -15.99 -2.48
CA PHE A 134 -4.80 -16.23 -2.12
C PHE A 134 -3.88 -15.15 -2.68
N ARG A 135 -4.05 -14.79 -3.97
CA ARG A 135 -3.32 -13.66 -4.58
C ARG A 135 -3.46 -12.38 -3.75
N TYR A 136 -4.68 -12.03 -3.35
CA TYR A 136 -4.94 -10.84 -2.54
C TYR A 136 -4.25 -10.92 -1.17
N ALA A 137 -4.48 -12.00 -0.43
CA ALA A 137 -3.88 -12.22 0.89
C ALA A 137 -2.34 -12.20 0.82
N PHE A 138 -1.75 -12.84 -0.19
CA PHE A 138 -0.32 -12.85 -0.41
C PHE A 138 0.24 -11.43 -0.63
N ILE A 139 -0.35 -10.66 -1.55
CA ILE A 139 0.09 -9.29 -1.85
C ILE A 139 -0.05 -8.37 -0.63
N LEU A 140 -1.10 -8.53 0.17
CA LEU A 140 -1.24 -7.79 1.42
C LEU A 140 -0.09 -8.08 2.38
N ASN A 141 0.19 -9.34 2.67
CA ASN A 141 1.26 -9.72 3.59
C ASN A 141 2.64 -9.27 3.09
N VAL A 142 2.91 -9.41 1.79
CA VAL A 142 4.15 -8.91 1.18
C VAL A 142 4.29 -7.40 1.38
N THR A 143 3.21 -6.64 1.19
CA THR A 143 3.25 -5.18 1.39
C THR A 143 3.43 -4.84 2.87
N TRP A 144 2.73 -5.53 3.76
CA TRP A 144 2.80 -5.30 5.19
C TRP A 144 4.13 -5.69 5.82
N LEU A 145 4.93 -6.55 5.17
CA LEU A 145 6.31 -6.81 5.58
C LEU A 145 7.20 -5.57 5.47
N VAL A 146 6.88 -4.63 4.58
CA VAL A 146 7.60 -3.34 4.49
C VAL A 146 7.38 -2.56 5.80
N ASN A 147 6.14 -2.45 6.26
CA ASN A 147 5.80 -1.75 7.51
C ASN A 147 6.33 -2.46 8.77
N SER A 148 6.46 -3.79 8.73
CA SER A 148 6.78 -4.59 9.91
C SER A 148 8.22 -5.11 9.93
N ALA A 149 8.57 -6.00 8.99
CA ALA A 149 9.90 -6.60 8.95
C ALA A 149 10.97 -5.57 8.60
N ALA A 150 10.72 -4.67 7.65
CA ALA A 150 11.71 -3.66 7.26
C ALA A 150 11.93 -2.56 8.32
N HIS A 151 11.06 -2.43 9.33
CA HIS A 151 11.30 -1.56 10.51
C HIS A 151 11.99 -2.28 11.69
N LYS A 152 12.27 -3.58 11.56
CA LYS A 152 12.73 -4.40 12.69
C LYS A 152 13.98 -5.21 12.39
N TRP A 153 14.11 -5.77 11.20
CA TRP A 153 15.18 -6.69 10.84
C TRP A 153 15.82 -6.31 9.51
N GLY A 154 17.14 -6.15 9.54
CA GLY A 154 17.94 -5.76 8.40
C GLY A 154 19.12 -4.90 8.80
N ASP A 155 19.91 -4.50 7.80
CA ASP A 155 21.05 -3.61 8.00
C ASP A 155 20.63 -2.14 7.99
N LYS A 156 21.44 -1.26 8.59
CA LYS A 156 21.22 0.19 8.60
C LYS A 156 22.45 0.95 8.12
N PRO A 157 22.77 0.89 6.81
CA PRO A 157 23.98 1.50 6.29
C PRO A 157 23.91 3.02 6.13
N TYR A 158 22.71 3.63 6.04
CA TYR A 158 22.52 5.06 5.79
C TYR A 158 22.27 5.85 7.07
N ASP A 159 21.29 5.43 7.87
CA ASP A 159 20.97 6.06 9.15
C ASP A 159 20.66 5.01 10.23
N LYS A 160 21.51 4.93 11.25
CA LYS A 160 21.38 3.97 12.36
C LYS A 160 20.40 4.44 13.44
N SER A 161 20.02 5.72 13.44
CA SER A 161 19.16 6.34 14.45
C SER A 161 17.67 6.09 14.20
N ILE A 162 17.29 5.84 12.94
CA ILE A 162 15.90 5.50 12.55
C ILE A 162 15.65 3.99 12.61
N LYS A 163 14.38 3.58 12.66
CA LYS A 163 14.01 2.15 12.66
C LYS A 163 14.08 1.41 11.32
N PRO A 164 13.72 2.02 10.18
CA PRO A 164 13.84 1.37 8.87
C PRO A 164 15.20 0.74 8.63
N SER A 165 15.19 -0.41 7.97
CA SER A 165 16.34 -1.28 7.72
C SER A 165 16.28 -1.86 6.31
N GLU A 166 17.44 -2.15 5.74
CA GLU A 166 17.60 -2.85 4.48
C GLU A 166 17.32 -4.34 4.69
N ASN A 167 16.25 -4.84 4.07
CA ASN A 167 15.84 -6.24 4.17
C ASN A 167 15.71 -6.87 2.78
N MET A 168 16.69 -7.70 2.41
CA MET A 168 16.77 -8.31 1.07
C MET A 168 15.57 -9.20 0.74
N SER A 169 15.05 -9.97 1.70
CA SER A 169 13.88 -10.81 1.48
C SER A 169 12.64 -9.97 1.21
N VAL A 170 12.43 -8.89 1.98
CA VAL A 170 11.34 -7.94 1.72
C VAL A 170 11.54 -7.26 0.37
N ALA A 171 12.77 -6.86 0.01
CA ALA A 171 13.05 -6.24 -1.28
C ALA A 171 12.73 -7.19 -2.44
N MET A 172 13.05 -8.48 -2.32
CA MET A 172 12.73 -9.47 -3.34
C MET A 172 11.22 -9.63 -3.54
N PHE A 173 10.45 -9.80 -2.47
CA PHE A 173 9.01 -10.03 -2.57
C PHE A 173 8.22 -8.76 -2.88
N ALA A 174 8.60 -7.63 -2.29
CA ALA A 174 7.93 -6.34 -2.46
C ALA A 174 8.48 -5.54 -3.65
N LEU A 175 9.16 -6.18 -4.61
CA LEU A 175 9.64 -5.58 -5.86
C LEU A 175 10.53 -4.33 -5.67
N GLY A 176 11.44 -4.41 -4.69
CA GLY A 176 12.45 -3.41 -4.38
C GLY A 176 12.12 -2.50 -3.19
N GLU A 177 10.94 -2.63 -2.58
CA GLU A 177 10.50 -1.77 -1.47
C GLU A 177 11.11 -2.13 -0.09
N GLY A 178 11.98 -3.14 -0.03
CA GLY A 178 12.66 -3.57 1.20
C GLY A 178 13.98 -2.85 1.49
N TYR A 179 14.45 -1.98 0.60
CA TYR A 179 15.60 -1.10 0.85
C TYR A 179 15.16 0.13 1.66
N HIS A 180 14.70 -0.13 2.88
CA HIS A 180 13.85 0.80 3.63
C HIS A 180 14.65 1.81 4.47
N ASN A 181 15.92 1.56 4.78
CA ASN A 181 16.78 2.52 5.47
C ASN A 181 17.23 3.64 4.53
N PHE A 182 17.45 3.31 3.25
CA PHE A 182 17.69 4.31 2.21
C PHE A 182 16.45 5.14 1.91
N HIS A 183 15.29 4.49 1.93
CA HIS A 183 14.02 5.05 1.48
C HIS A 183 13.55 6.22 2.35
#